data_AF-A0A528EPJ0-F1
#
_entry.id   AF-A0A528EPJ0-F1
#
_cell.length_a   1.000
_cell.length_b   1.000
_cell.length_c   1.000
_cell.angle_alpha   90.00
_cell.angle_beta   90.00
_cell.angle_gamma   90.00
#
_symmetry.space_group_name_H-M   'P 1'
#
loop_
_entity.id
_entity.type
_entity.pdbx_description
1 polymer ?
#
loop_
_entity_poly.entity_id
_entity_poly.type
_entity_poly.pdbx_seq_one_letter_code
_entity_poly.pdbx_strand_id
1 'polypeptide(L)'
;DTDDNGAVSRQEYQAFMTKAFGALDTDKNGALSQAETADVLNADQFAATDANANGRVSRDEFMNRVMKDFAAADKSGDRSLQ
;
A
#
# COMPACT_ATOMS: atom_id res chain seq x y z
N ASP A 1 9.48 13.18 3.24
CA ASP A 1 10.93 13.04 3.29
C ASP A 1 11.43 13.28 4.69
N THR A 2 11.92 12.22 5.32
CA THR A 2 12.63 12.31 6.60
C THR A 2 14.12 12.58 6.37
N ASP A 3 14.58 12.48 5.12
CA ASP A 3 15.95 12.69 4.67
C ASP A 3 16.10 13.80 3.61
N ASP A 4 15.01 14.54 3.30
CA ASP A 4 14.98 15.73 2.43
C ASP A 4 15.74 15.57 1.09
N ASN A 5 15.82 14.34 0.55
CA ASN A 5 16.54 14.05 -0.70
C ASN A 5 15.64 14.07 -1.95
N GLY A 6 14.33 14.32 -1.77
CA GLY A 6 13.34 14.31 -2.85
C GLY A 6 13.03 12.93 -3.40
N ALA A 7 13.39 11.86 -2.69
CA ALA A 7 13.32 10.48 -3.16
C ALA A 7 12.72 9.56 -2.07
N VAL A 8 11.55 8.98 -2.31
CA VAL A 8 10.94 8.09 -1.31
C VAL A 8 11.65 6.74 -1.32
N SER A 9 12.39 6.43 -0.25
CA SER A 9 13.05 5.14 -0.08
C SER A 9 12.06 4.00 0.23
N ARG A 10 12.41 2.74 -0.03
CA ARG A 10 11.53 1.59 0.31
C ARG A 10 11.11 1.55 1.77
N GLN A 11 12.00 1.93 2.69
CA GLN A 11 11.70 1.95 4.12
C GLN A 11 10.70 3.05 4.47
N GLU A 12 10.88 4.26 3.93
CA GLU A 12 9.92 5.34 4.12
C GLU A 12 8.59 5.04 3.45
N TYR A 13 8.60 4.44 2.27
CA TYR A 13 7.41 3.98 1.58
C TYR A 13 6.66 2.96 2.44
N GLN A 14 7.36 1.97 3.00
CA GLN A 14 6.76 0.96 3.88
C GLN A 14 6.20 1.59 5.16
N ALA A 15 6.90 2.56 5.76
CA ALA A 15 6.44 3.25 6.96
C ALA A 15 5.20 4.10 6.67
N PHE A 16 5.21 4.84 5.55
CA PHE A 16 4.08 5.64 5.08
C PHE A 16 2.86 4.76 4.79
N MET A 17 3.06 3.65 4.05
CA MET A 17 2.01 2.70 3.74
C MET A 17 1.48 1.97 4.99
N THR A 18 2.34 1.71 5.97
CA THR A 18 1.90 1.12 7.25
C THR A 18 1.00 2.10 7.99
N LYS A 19 1.35 3.37 8.00
CA LYS A 19 0.56 4.43 8.64
C LYS A 19 -0.76 4.65 7.91
N ALA A 20 -0.75 4.65 6.58
CA ALA A 20 -1.95 4.74 5.74
C ALA A 20 -2.88 3.54 5.97
N PHE A 21 -2.33 2.32 6.00
CA PHE A 21 -3.09 1.11 6.30
C PHE A 21 -3.80 1.23 7.66
N GLY A 22 -3.10 1.62 8.72
CA GLY A 22 -3.71 1.81 10.04
C GLY A 22 -4.69 2.98 10.12
N ALA A 23 -4.68 3.91 9.17
CA ALA A 23 -5.66 5.00 9.08
C ALA A 23 -6.93 4.56 8.35
N LEU A 24 -6.82 3.61 7.42
CA LEU A 24 -7.96 3.01 6.70
C LEU A 24 -8.62 1.89 7.52
N ASP A 25 -7.82 1.10 8.25
CA ASP A 25 -8.24 0.03 9.16
C ASP A 25 -8.89 0.64 10.41
N THR A 26 -10.16 1.01 10.24
CA THR A 26 -10.92 1.79 11.23
C THR A 26 -11.35 0.88 12.37
N ASP A 27 -11.65 -0.38 12.06
CA ASP A 27 -11.99 -1.40 13.04
C ASP A 27 -10.76 -2.03 13.72
N LYS A 28 -9.55 -1.75 13.20
CA LYS A 28 -8.25 -2.22 13.72
C LYS A 28 -8.16 -3.73 13.76
N ASN A 29 -8.80 -4.41 12.82
CA ASN A 29 -8.78 -5.86 12.73
C ASN A 29 -7.47 -6.39 12.08
N GLY A 30 -6.65 -5.50 11.50
CA GLY A 30 -5.40 -5.85 10.83
C GLY A 30 -5.54 -6.17 9.34
N ALA A 31 -6.72 -5.93 8.75
CA ALA A 31 -7.08 -6.16 7.36
C ALA A 31 -8.09 -5.11 6.88
N LEU A 32 -7.88 -4.57 5.69
CA LEU A 32 -8.80 -3.60 5.09
C LEU A 32 -9.94 -4.32 4.41
N SER A 33 -11.16 -4.06 4.88
CA SER A 33 -12.36 -4.54 4.22
C SER A 33 -12.76 -3.65 3.04
N GLN A 34 -13.54 -4.20 2.11
CA GLN A 34 -14.04 -3.43 0.97
C GLN A 34 -14.83 -2.18 1.40
N ALA A 35 -15.50 -2.23 2.56
CA ALA A 35 -16.23 -1.10 3.11
C ALA A 35 -15.29 0.02 3.59
N GLU A 36 -14.19 -0.32 4.25
CA GLU A 36 -13.19 0.65 4.73
C GLU A 36 -12.41 1.28 3.58
N THR A 37 -12.22 0.53 2.50
CA THR A 37 -11.56 1.05 1.30
C THR A 37 -12.51 1.64 0.29
N ALA A 38 -13.83 1.60 0.49
CA ALA A 38 -14.81 2.00 -0.53
C ALA A 38 -14.63 3.45 -0.99
N ASP A 39 -14.19 4.33 -0.08
CA ASP A 39 -13.95 5.76 -0.37
C ASP A 39 -12.58 6.02 -1.04
N VAL A 40 -11.69 5.02 -1.07
CA VAL A 40 -10.27 5.20 -1.47
C VAL A 40 -9.89 4.32 -2.66
N LEU A 41 -10.40 3.09 -2.68
CA LEU A 41 -10.14 2.07 -3.68
C LEU A 41 -11.45 1.60 -4.30
N ASN A 42 -11.46 1.48 -5.63
CA ASN A 42 -12.56 0.83 -6.34
C ASN A 42 -12.48 -0.69 -6.19
N ALA A 43 -13.60 -1.38 -6.44
CA ALA A 43 -13.69 -2.84 -6.34
C ALA A 43 -12.60 -3.57 -7.15
N ASP A 44 -12.27 -3.08 -8.36
CA ASP A 44 -11.20 -3.68 -9.18
C ASP A 44 -9.82 -3.53 -8.54
N GLN A 45 -9.52 -2.37 -7.94
CA GLN A 45 -8.24 -2.14 -7.26
C GLN A 45 -8.14 -2.97 -5.98
N PHE A 46 -9.24 -3.07 -5.26
CA PHE A 46 -9.35 -3.92 -4.09
C PHE A 46 -9.10 -5.39 -4.46
N ALA A 47 -9.81 -5.91 -5.46
CA ALA A 47 -9.62 -7.28 -5.95
C ALA A 47 -8.21 -7.52 -6.51
N ALA A 48 -7.59 -6.52 -7.12
CA ALA A 48 -6.21 -6.60 -7.57
C ALA A 48 -5.17 -6.60 -6.43
N THR A 49 -5.59 -6.24 -5.22
CA THR A 49 -4.76 -6.22 -4.01
C THR A 49 -5.03 -7.45 -3.14
N ASP A 50 -6.29 -7.88 -3.07
CA ASP A 50 -6.77 -9.10 -2.41
C ASP A 50 -6.36 -10.34 -3.23
N ALA A 51 -5.11 -10.76 -3.07
CA ALA A 51 -4.53 -11.85 -3.83
C ALA A 51 -5.16 -13.21 -3.51
N ASN A 52 -5.67 -13.37 -2.29
CA ASN A 52 -6.35 -14.58 -1.85
C ASN A 52 -7.87 -14.56 -2.09
N ALA A 53 -8.41 -13.43 -2.57
CA ALA A 53 -9.83 -13.21 -2.87
C ALA A 53 -10.77 -13.51 -1.68
N ASN A 54 -10.32 -13.24 -0.45
CA ASN A 54 -11.12 -13.47 0.76
C ASN A 54 -12.07 -12.30 1.09
N GLY A 55 -12.05 -11.22 0.30
CA GLY A 55 -12.84 -10.01 0.50
C GLY A 55 -12.22 -9.01 1.48
N ARG A 56 -10.96 -9.19 1.87
CA ARG A 56 -10.19 -8.36 2.80
C ARG A 56 -8.72 -8.30 2.38
N VAL A 57 -8.15 -7.11 2.41
CA VAL A 57 -6.74 -6.91 2.12
C VAL A 57 -5.94 -6.95 3.42
N SER A 58 -5.17 -8.02 3.61
CA SER A 58 -4.27 -8.14 4.76
C SER A 58 -3.09 -7.16 4.63
N ARG A 59 -2.45 -6.80 5.74
CA ARG A 59 -1.26 -5.94 5.71
C ARG A 59 -0.18 -6.46 4.75
N ASP A 60 0.07 -7.78 4.74
CA ASP A 60 1.07 -8.38 3.84
C ASP A 60 0.68 -8.28 2.37
N GLU A 61 -0.61 -8.42 2.05
CA GLU A 61 -1.13 -8.30 0.68
C GLU A 61 -1.04 -6.87 0.19
N PHE A 62 -1.44 -5.93 1.05
CA PHE A 62 -1.26 -4.51 0.81
C PHE A 62 0.22 -4.21 0.54
N MET A 63 1.11 -4.56 1.47
CA MET A 63 2.55 -4.29 1.35
C MET A 63 3.16 -4.90 0.09
N ASN A 64 2.81 -6.14 -0.25
CA ASN A 64 3.28 -6.78 -1.49
C ASN A 64 2.80 -6.03 -2.72
N ARG A 65 1.55 -5.57 -2.74
CA ARG A 65 0.99 -4.81 -3.85
C ARG A 65 1.69 -3.46 -3.99
N VAL A 66 1.78 -2.68 -2.91
CA VAL A 66 2.40 -1.36 -2.99
C VAL A 66 3.89 -1.46 -3.30
N MET A 67 4.59 -2.49 -2.82
CA MET A 67 5.99 -2.73 -3.20
C MET A 67 6.14 -3.11 -4.69
N LYS A 68 5.18 -3.85 -5.25
CA LYS A 68 5.15 -4.12 -6.70
C LYS A 68 4.89 -2.85 -7.49
N ASP A 69 3.93 -2.04 -7.08
CA ASP A 69 3.62 -0.77 -7.75
C ASP A 69 4.79 0.22 -7.62
N PHE A 70 5.46 0.29 -6.46
CA PHE A 70 6.71 1.03 -6.25
C PHE A 70 7.80 0.57 -7.21
N ALA A 71 8.03 -0.75 -7.32
CA ALA A 71 9.03 -1.30 -8.23
C ALA A 71 8.68 -1.10 -9.71
N ALA A 72 7.38 -1.02 -10.05
CA ALA A 72 6.91 -0.72 -11.41
C ALA A 72 6.97 0.78 -11.74
N ALA A 73 6.79 1.64 -10.73
CA ALA A 73 6.91 3.09 -10.84
C ALA A 73 8.37 3.57 -10.81
N ASP A 74 9.26 2.82 -10.14
CA ASP A 74 10.73 2.92 -10.22
C ASP A 74 11.22 2.49 -11.62
N LYS A 75 10.93 3.33 -12.61
CA LYS A 75 11.41 3.15 -14.00
C LYS A 75 12.88 3.49 -14.17
N SER A 76 13.49 4.23 -13.23
CA SER A 76 14.92 4.53 -13.22
C SER A 76 15.75 3.35 -12.70
N GLY A 77 15.15 2.41 -11.98
CA GLY A 77 15.83 1.25 -11.39
C GLY A 77 16.80 1.64 -10.27
N ASP A 78 16.66 2.85 -9.74
CA ASP A 78 17.52 3.41 -8.70
C ASP A 78 17.06 3.03 -7.28
N ARG A 79 15.92 2.33 -7.17
CA ARG A 79 15.27 1.91 -5.91
C ARG A 79 14.65 3.08 -5.13
N SER A 80 14.35 4.18 -5.79
CA SER A 80 13.71 5.37 -5.25
C SER A 80 12.59 5.88 -6.17
N LEU A 81 11.57 6.53 -5.60
CA LEU A 81 10.59 7.30 -6.37
C LEU A 81 11.00 8.76 -6.38
N GLN A 82 11.32 9.30 -7.55
CA GLN A 82 11.71 10.70 -7.79
C GLN A 82 10.64 11.44 -8.61
#